data_AF-A0A4S5CW43-F1
#
_entry.id   AF-A0A4S5CW43-F1
#
_cell.length_a   1.000
_cell.length_b   1.000
_cell.length_c   1.000
_cell.angle_alpha   90.00
_cell.angle_beta   90.00
_cell.angle_gamma   90.00
#
_symmetry.space_group_name_H-M   'P 1'
#
loop_
_entity.id
_entity.type
_entity.pdbx_description
1 polymer ?
#
loop_
_entity_poly.entity_id
_entity_poly.type
_entity_poly.pdbx_seq_one_letter_code
_entity_poly.pdbx_strand_id
1 'polypeptide(L)'
;RVADRPRDPDLASLQRLLDERLPDPPRLTEALWTSTFRTRQRRAATVRLGRVLLAGDAAHSHSPVGGQGMNTGLQDAYALGWRLALVARGQADAGLLDTYAAEREPVADQLLTGTARATRAVTAQHPAAR
;
A
#
# COMPACT_ATOMS: atom_id res chain seq x y z
N ARG A 1 -12.37 12.81 -13.81
CA ARG A 1 -11.26 13.02 -14.76
C ARG A 1 -10.03 12.35 -14.17
N VAL A 2 -9.60 11.21 -14.73
CA VAL A 2 -8.34 10.57 -14.34
C VAL A 2 -7.24 11.54 -14.75
N ALA A 3 -6.57 12.14 -13.77
CA ALA A 3 -5.47 13.07 -14.02
C ALA A 3 -4.36 12.35 -14.80
N ASP A 4 -3.73 13.09 -15.71
CA ASP A 4 -2.60 12.65 -16.54
C ASP A 4 -1.58 11.90 -15.68
N ARG A 5 -1.43 10.59 -15.91
CA ARG A 5 -0.49 9.76 -15.16
C ARG A 5 0.90 10.14 -15.67
N PRO A 6 1.89 10.44 -14.80
CA PRO A 6 3.25 10.63 -15.27
C PRO A 6 3.66 9.41 -16.10
N ARG A 7 4.30 9.61 -17.25
CA ARG A 7 4.89 8.52 -18.01
C ARG A 7 5.88 7.77 -17.11
N ASP A 8 5.80 6.46 -17.13
CA ASP A 8 6.79 5.63 -16.45
C ASP A 8 8.17 5.90 -17.06
N PRO A 9 9.24 5.91 -16.24
CA PRO A 9 10.56 6.31 -16.69
C PRO A 9 11.06 5.32 -17.74
N ASP A 10 11.65 5.84 -18.81
CA ASP A 10 12.39 5.04 -19.76
C ASP A 10 13.81 4.75 -19.24
N LEU A 11 14.54 3.87 -19.94
CA LEU A 11 15.90 3.48 -19.59
C LEU A 11 16.83 4.69 -19.46
N ALA A 12 16.70 5.68 -20.34
CA ALA A 12 17.49 6.90 -20.33
C ALA A 12 17.20 7.77 -19.10
N SER A 13 15.93 7.87 -18.68
CA SER A 13 15.55 8.60 -17.47
C SER A 13 16.04 7.91 -16.21
N LEU A 14 16.02 6.57 -16.17
CA LEU A 14 16.61 5.82 -15.07
C LEU A 14 18.14 6.01 -15.02
N GLN A 15 18.82 5.94 -16.17
CA GLN A 15 20.27 6.18 -16.24
C GLN A 15 20.64 7.56 -15.68
N ARG A 16 19.94 8.62 -16.12
CA ARG A 16 20.15 9.99 -15.59
C ARG A 16 19.99 10.05 -14.06
N LEU A 17 18.97 9.38 -13.52
CA LEU A 17 18.75 9.36 -12.07
C LEU A 17 19.85 8.62 -11.29
N LEU A 18 20.49 7.61 -11.91
CA LEU A 18 21.64 6.93 -11.32
C LEU A 18 22.88 7.81 -11.39
N ASP A 19 23.13 8.42 -12.56
CA ASP A 19 24.26 9.33 -12.78
C ASP A 19 24.24 10.52 -11.81
N GLU A 20 23.03 11.01 -11.47
CA GLU A 20 22.85 12.11 -10.51
C GLU A 20 23.02 11.70 -9.03
N ARG A 21 22.82 10.41 -8.68
CA ARG A 21 22.66 9.98 -7.28
C ARG A 21 23.72 9.00 -6.79
N LEU A 22 24.47 8.37 -7.69
CA LEU A 22 25.51 7.41 -7.35
C LEU A 22 26.89 7.97 -7.71
N PRO A 23 27.90 7.83 -6.84
CA PRO A 23 29.27 8.23 -7.15
C PRO A 23 29.87 7.47 -8.34
N ASP A 24 29.48 6.21 -8.52
CA ASP A 24 29.90 5.33 -9.61
C ASP A 24 28.66 4.60 -10.18
N PRO A 25 27.93 5.24 -11.12
CA PRO A 25 26.67 4.72 -11.62
C PRO A 25 26.91 3.54 -12.59
N PRO A 26 26.19 2.42 -12.43
CA PRO A 26 26.25 1.34 -13.41
C PRO A 26 25.60 1.77 -14.72
N ARG A 27 26.05 1.18 -15.84
CA ARG A 27 25.39 1.35 -17.14
C ARG A 27 24.20 0.41 -17.26
N LEU A 28 23.01 0.96 -17.38
CA LEU A 28 21.80 0.20 -17.66
C LEU A 28 21.77 -0.25 -19.12
N THR A 29 21.47 -1.52 -19.34
CA THR A 29 21.39 -2.13 -20.69
C THR A 29 19.97 -2.34 -21.15
N GLU A 30 19.06 -2.65 -20.22
CA GLU A 30 17.67 -2.98 -20.50
C GLU A 30 16.78 -2.62 -19.30
N ALA A 31 15.52 -2.26 -19.57
CA ALA A 31 14.48 -2.12 -18.55
C ALA A 31 13.29 -3.01 -18.94
N LEU A 32 13.16 -4.15 -18.26
CA LEU A 32 12.07 -5.11 -18.50
C LEU A 32 10.71 -4.57 -18.08
N TRP A 33 10.68 -3.78 -17.00
CA TRP A 33 9.47 -3.13 -16.49
C TRP A 33 9.85 -1.88 -15.71
N THR A 34 9.10 -0.80 -15.92
CA THR A 34 9.23 0.44 -15.16
C THR A 34 7.87 0.92 -14.70
N SER A 35 7.84 1.58 -13.55
CA SER A 35 6.61 2.10 -12.97
C SER A 35 6.90 3.28 -12.06
N THR A 36 6.03 4.27 -12.12
CA THR A 36 5.97 5.37 -11.18
C THR A 36 4.85 5.16 -10.16
N PHE A 37 5.18 5.34 -8.89
CA PHE A 37 4.18 5.36 -7.83
C PHE A 37 4.22 6.71 -7.10
N ARG A 38 3.05 7.10 -6.59
CA ARG A 38 2.93 8.22 -5.66
C ARG A 38 2.49 7.67 -4.33
N THR A 39 3.28 7.90 -3.30
CA THR A 39 2.90 7.56 -1.94
C THR A 39 1.67 8.37 -1.55
N ARG A 40 0.56 7.67 -1.33
CA ARG A 40 -0.64 8.21 -0.68
C ARG A 40 -0.87 7.40 0.57
N GLN A 41 -1.04 8.09 1.69
CA GLN A 41 -1.43 7.51 2.97
C GLN A 41 -2.93 7.74 3.11
N ARG A 42 -3.74 6.71 2.85
CA ARG A 42 -5.21 6.79 2.82
C ARG A 42 -5.81 5.49 3.32
N ARG A 43 -6.96 5.60 3.98
CA ARG A 43 -7.81 4.45 4.31
C ARG A 43 -9.26 4.78 4.04
N ALA A 44 -10.08 3.75 3.87
CA ALA A 44 -11.52 3.88 3.89
C ALA A 44 -11.99 4.31 5.28
N ALA A 45 -13.08 5.08 5.35
CA ALA A 45 -13.69 5.48 6.61
C ALA A 45 -14.28 4.29 7.37
N THR A 46 -14.75 3.27 6.63
CA THR A 46 -15.11 1.96 7.17
C THR A 46 -14.81 0.88 6.14
N VAL A 47 -14.50 -0.32 6.61
CA VAL A 47 -14.29 -1.50 5.76
C VAL A 47 -15.57 -2.30 5.50
N ARG A 48 -16.70 -1.92 6.11
CA ARG A 48 -17.99 -2.58 5.92
C ARG A 48 -19.13 -1.56 5.82
N LEU A 49 -19.98 -1.72 4.80
CA LEU A 49 -21.27 -1.07 4.71
C LEU A 49 -22.34 -2.09 4.28
N GLY A 50 -23.05 -2.63 5.26
CA GLY A 50 -24.04 -3.69 5.04
C GLY A 50 -23.40 -4.95 4.44
N ARG A 51 -23.66 -5.19 3.15
CA ARG A 51 -23.14 -6.34 2.37
C ARG A 51 -21.89 -5.99 1.54
N VAL A 52 -21.45 -4.74 1.55
CA VAL A 52 -20.24 -4.29 0.86
C VAL A 52 -19.09 -4.30 1.84
N LEU A 53 -17.98 -4.95 1.47
CA LEU A 53 -16.77 -5.03 2.28
C LEU A 53 -15.55 -4.65 1.44
N LEU A 54 -14.55 -4.06 2.10
CA LEU A 54 -13.26 -3.67 1.49
C LEU A 54 -12.12 -4.40 2.19
N ALA A 55 -11.10 -4.82 1.44
CA ALA A 55 -9.89 -5.44 1.96
C ALA A 55 -8.66 -5.02 1.14
N GLY A 56 -7.46 -5.07 1.73
CA GLY A 56 -6.21 -4.71 1.06
C GLY A 56 -6.19 -3.26 0.56
N ASP A 57 -5.62 -3.01 -0.61
CA ASP A 57 -5.44 -1.66 -1.18
C ASP A 57 -6.75 -0.87 -1.36
N ALA A 58 -7.90 -1.55 -1.45
CA ALA A 58 -9.21 -0.91 -1.47
C ALA A 58 -9.61 -0.33 -0.10
N ALA A 59 -9.14 -0.93 1.00
CA ALA A 59 -9.38 -0.48 2.36
C ALA A 59 -8.28 0.47 2.86
N HIS A 60 -7.03 0.27 2.45
CA HIS A 60 -5.89 1.09 2.89
C HIS A 60 -4.77 1.11 1.85
N SER A 61 -4.21 2.28 1.60
CA SER A 61 -3.05 2.48 0.74
C SER A 61 -2.02 3.30 1.52
N HIS A 62 -0.78 2.86 1.47
CA HIS A 62 0.32 3.50 2.20
C HIS A 62 1.62 3.42 1.40
N SER A 63 2.68 4.03 1.94
CA SER A 63 4.02 3.92 1.35
C SER A 63 4.49 2.47 1.25
N PRO A 64 5.17 2.05 0.17
CA PRO A 64 5.72 0.70 0.06
C PRO A 64 6.88 0.43 1.03
N VAL A 65 7.37 1.47 1.74
CA VAL A 65 8.41 1.33 2.75
C VAL A 65 8.03 0.25 3.77
N GLY A 66 8.90 -0.74 3.92
CA GLY A 66 8.69 -1.90 4.81
C GLY A 66 7.90 -3.05 4.19
N GLY A 67 7.46 -2.97 2.92
CA GLY A 67 6.86 -4.10 2.20
C GLY A 67 5.54 -4.60 2.79
N GLN A 68 4.77 -3.74 3.46
CA GLN A 68 3.63 -4.18 4.28
C GLN A 68 2.31 -4.36 3.52
N GLY A 69 2.12 -3.72 2.36
CA GLY A 69 0.81 -3.65 1.69
C GLY A 69 0.21 -5.02 1.36
N MET A 70 0.94 -5.84 0.61
CA MET A 70 0.51 -7.21 0.27
C MET A 70 0.28 -8.07 1.52
N ASN A 71 1.17 -7.96 2.52
CA ASN A 71 1.08 -8.74 3.75
C ASN A 71 -0.20 -8.40 4.54
N THR A 72 -0.50 -7.11 4.70
CA THR A 72 -1.72 -6.68 5.38
C THR A 72 -2.96 -7.06 4.58
N GLY A 73 -2.94 -6.93 3.25
CA GLY A 73 -4.06 -7.36 2.39
C GLY A 73 -4.35 -8.86 2.50
N LEU A 74 -3.32 -9.71 2.55
CA LEU A 74 -3.49 -11.15 2.80
C LEU A 74 -4.10 -11.43 4.17
N GLN A 75 -3.69 -10.70 5.21
CA GLN A 75 -4.28 -10.83 6.55
C GLN A 75 -5.74 -10.36 6.59
N ASP A 76 -6.09 -9.32 5.83
CA ASP A 76 -7.49 -8.88 5.69
C ASP A 76 -8.33 -9.98 5.03
N ALA A 77 -7.83 -10.56 3.93
CA ALA A 77 -8.52 -11.64 3.23
C ALA A 77 -8.67 -12.88 4.12
N TYR A 78 -7.63 -13.24 4.88
CA TYR A 78 -7.68 -14.33 5.84
C TYR A 78 -8.73 -14.09 6.94
N ALA A 79 -8.73 -12.89 7.54
CA ALA A 79 -9.70 -12.52 8.56
C ALA A 79 -11.13 -12.51 8.00
N LEU A 80 -11.34 -11.98 6.79
CA LEU A 80 -12.67 -11.87 6.20
C LEU A 80 -13.20 -13.22 5.70
N GLY A 81 -12.36 -14.03 5.07
CA GLY A 81 -12.78 -15.19 4.28
C GLY A 81 -13.64 -16.18 5.04
N TRP A 82 -13.22 -16.58 6.25
CA TRP A 82 -13.98 -17.55 7.04
C TRP A 82 -15.28 -16.96 7.59
N ARG A 83 -15.27 -15.68 8.02
CA ARG A 83 -16.45 -14.98 8.54
C ARG A 83 -17.51 -14.83 7.46
N LEU A 84 -17.08 -14.39 6.29
CA LEU A 84 -17.95 -14.24 5.12
C LEU A 84 -18.54 -15.59 4.70
N ALA A 85 -17.73 -16.66 4.71
CA ALA A 85 -18.20 -17.99 4.37
C ALA A 85 -19.27 -18.51 5.35
N LEU A 86 -19.11 -18.30 6.66
CA LEU A 86 -20.12 -18.68 7.66
C LEU A 86 -21.42 -17.89 7.49
N VAL A 87 -21.33 -16.56 7.33
CA VAL A 87 -22.51 -15.70 7.15
C VAL A 87 -23.23 -16.02 5.83
N ALA A 88 -22.49 -16.21 4.74
CA ALA A 88 -23.06 -16.55 3.43
C ALA A 88 -23.79 -17.91 3.43
N ARG A 89 -23.35 -18.85 4.26
CA ARG A 89 -24.00 -20.16 4.45
C ARG A 89 -25.12 -20.17 5.50
N GLY A 90 -25.41 -19.03 6.14
CA GLY A 90 -26.38 -18.96 7.23
C GLY A 90 -25.93 -19.68 8.51
N GLN A 91 -24.64 -19.93 8.66
CA GLN A 91 -24.02 -20.62 9.81
C GLN A 91 -23.59 -19.65 10.92
N ALA A 92 -23.66 -18.34 10.66
CA ALA A 92 -23.40 -17.28 11.63
C ALA A 92 -24.26 -16.05 11.31
N ASP A 93 -24.52 -15.23 12.33
CA ASP A 93 -25.23 -13.96 12.17
C ASP A 93 -24.37 -12.93 11.41
N ALA A 94 -25.03 -12.00 10.72
CA ALA A 94 -24.36 -10.90 10.00
C ALA A 94 -23.46 -10.04 10.91
N GLY A 95 -23.70 -10.02 12.22
CA GLY A 95 -22.86 -9.37 13.22
C GLY A 95 -21.44 -9.94 13.30
N LEU A 96 -21.21 -11.18 12.87
CA LEU A 96 -19.86 -11.74 12.78
C LEU A 96 -18.96 -10.91 11.85
N LEU A 97 -19.52 -10.32 10.79
CA LEU A 97 -18.77 -9.45 9.89
C LEU A 97 -18.44 -8.07 10.51
N ASP A 98 -19.08 -7.66 11.61
CA ASP A 98 -18.71 -6.43 12.32
C ASP A 98 -17.39 -6.62 13.08
N THR A 99 -17.11 -7.86 13.53
CA THR A 99 -15.82 -8.20 14.14
C THR A 99 -14.66 -8.03 13.16
N TYR A 100 -14.89 -8.24 11.86
CA TYR A 100 -13.87 -7.96 10.84
C TYR A 100 -13.49 -6.47 10.82
N ALA A 101 -14.49 -5.58 10.83
CA ALA A 101 -14.22 -4.14 10.86
C ALA A 101 -13.53 -3.73 12.16
N ALA A 102 -14.05 -4.18 13.30
CA ALA A 102 -13.51 -3.88 14.62
C ALA A 102 -12.04 -4.33 14.79
N GLU A 103 -11.67 -5.47 14.21
CA GLU A 103 -10.31 -5.99 14.28
C GLU A 103 -9.35 -5.33 13.28
N ARG A 104 -9.82 -5.01 12.06
CA ARG A 104 -8.93 -4.61 10.96
C ARG A 104 -8.78 -3.10 10.79
N GLU A 105 -9.76 -2.29 11.18
CA GLU A 105 -9.64 -0.83 11.12
C GLU A 105 -8.49 -0.28 12.00
N PRO A 106 -8.27 -0.76 13.24
CA PRO A 106 -7.12 -0.33 14.05
C PRO A 106 -5.77 -0.75 13.46
N VAL A 107 -5.71 -1.92 12.81
CA VAL A 107 -4.49 -2.39 12.13
C VAL A 107 -4.13 -1.48 10.97
N ALA A 108 -5.12 -1.07 10.17
CA ALA A 108 -4.92 -0.10 9.10
C ALA A 108 -4.42 1.26 9.64
N ASP A 109 -4.94 1.74 10.77
CA ASP A 109 -4.46 2.98 11.41
C ASP A 109 -2.99 2.92 11.83
N GLN A 110 -2.62 1.83 12.49
CA GLN A 110 -1.25 1.60 12.93
C GLN A 110 -0.30 1.51 11.73
N LEU A 111 -0.72 0.81 10.67
CA LEU A 111 0.04 0.65 9.43
C LEU A 111 0.31 1.99 8.73
N LEU A 112 -0.72 2.84 8.58
CA LEU A 112 -0.56 4.17 7.98
C LEU A 112 0.39 5.05 8.81
N THR A 113 0.23 5.03 10.14
CA THR A 113 1.06 5.83 11.05
C THR A 113 2.52 5.38 11.01
N GLY A 114 2.77 4.07 11.07
CA GLY A 114 4.11 3.48 11.05
C GLY A 114 4.83 3.73 9.73
N THR A 115 4.16 3.46 8.60
CA THR A 115 4.74 3.64 7.26
C THR A 115 4.95 5.12 6.93
N ALA A 116 4.09 6.03 7.39
CA ALA A 116 4.32 7.47 7.24
C ALA A 116 5.57 7.94 7.98
N ARG A 117 5.79 7.46 9.21
CA ARG A 117 7.00 7.76 9.98
C ARG A 117 8.25 7.21 9.30
N ALA A 118 8.21 5.94 8.87
CA ALA A 118 9.34 5.31 8.19
C ALA A 118 9.68 6.01 6.87
N THR A 119 8.67 6.36 6.07
CA THR A 119 8.88 7.08 4.80
C THR A 119 9.55 8.42 5.04
N ARG A 120 9.07 9.21 6.02
CA ARG A 120 9.70 10.49 6.36
C ARG A 120 11.16 10.32 6.75
N ALA A 121 11.52 9.27 7.48
CA ALA A 121 12.90 9.02 7.87
C ALA A 121 13.79 8.68 6.65
N VAL A 122 13.31 7.85 5.72
CA VAL A 122 14.08 7.43 4.53
C VAL A 122 14.18 8.54 3.49
N THR A 123 13.16 9.39 3.35
CA THR A 123 13.14 10.49 2.39
C THR A 123 13.60 11.83 2.96
N ALA A 124 13.94 11.90 4.26
CA ALA A 124 14.50 13.09 4.86
C ALA A 124 15.85 13.38 4.20
N GLN A 125 15.98 14.54 3.58
CA GLN A 125 17.28 14.98 3.07
C GLN A 125 18.18 15.32 4.26
N HIS A 126 19.29 14.59 4.42
CA HIS A 126 20.30 14.93 5.40
C HIS A 126 21.15 16.09 4.87
N PRO A 127 21.30 17.21 5.60
CA PRO A 127 22.10 18.35 5.14
C PRO A 127 23.60 18.04 4.97
N ALA A 128 24.06 16.86 5.40
CA ALA A 128 25.44 16.39 5.23
C ALA A 128 25.66 15.53 3.97
N ALA A 129 24.63 15.35 3.13
CA ALA A 129 24.70 14.56 1.89
C ALA A 129 24.76 15.42 0.61
N ARG A 130 25.22 16.68 0.72
CA ARG A 130 25.58 17.54 -0.42
C ARG A 130 27.08 17.75 -0.44
#